data_AF-A0A6N7YFI1-F1
#
_entry.id   AF-A0A6N7YFI1-F1
#
_cell.length_a   1.000
_cell.length_b   1.000
_cell.length_c   1.000
_cell.angle_alpha   90.00
_cell.angle_beta   90.00
_cell.angle_gamma   90.00
#
_symmetry.space_group_name_H-M   'P 1'
#
loop_
_entity.id
_entity.type
_entity.pdbx_description
1 polymer ?
#
loop_
_entity_poly.entity_id
_entity_poly.type
_entity_poly.pdbx_seq_one_letter_code
_entity_poly.pdbx_strand_id
1 'polypeptide(L)'
;MGMLTWVTMGLALWHFTVFVPDRFAGGIIGALIGSVAGAAVFGVLLHGFSVPGRNDTDLLTAAEAIPGAFIGLAITYALGLRTEDVEPEPEPLAP
;
A
#
# COMPACT_ATOMS: atom_id res chain seq x y z
N MET A 1 -7.66 -16.85 9.45
CA MET A 1 -6.23 -16.43 9.52
C MET A 1 -5.83 -15.62 8.29
N GLY A 2 -6.52 -15.78 7.14
CA GLY A 2 -6.19 -15.10 5.89
C GLY A 2 -6.04 -13.58 5.97
N MET A 3 -6.92 -12.86 6.67
CA MET A 3 -6.80 -11.40 6.82
C MET A 3 -5.45 -10.99 7.42
N LEU A 4 -5.02 -11.68 8.48
CA LEU A 4 -3.72 -11.41 9.11
C LEU A 4 -2.58 -11.71 8.14
N THR A 5 -2.68 -12.81 7.39
CA THR A 5 -1.69 -13.18 6.35
C THR A 5 -1.56 -12.10 5.29
N TRP A 6 -2.68 -11.58 4.76
CA TRP A 6 -2.67 -10.51 3.76
C TRP A 6 -2.08 -9.21 4.29
N VAL A 7 -2.51 -8.79 5.48
CA VAL A 7 -1.95 -7.61 6.16
C VAL A 7 -0.45 -7.77 6.38
N THR A 8 -0.01 -8.95 6.84
CA THR A 8 1.42 -9.23 7.09
C THR A 8 2.22 -9.18 5.79
N MET A 9 1.69 -9.73 4.68
CA MET A 9 2.34 -9.62 3.38
C MET A 9 2.39 -8.16 2.89
N GLY A 10 1.31 -7.39 3.06
CA GLY A 10 1.30 -5.96 2.73
C GLY A 10 2.33 -5.17 3.54
N LEU A 11 2.46 -5.47 4.84
CA LEU A 11 3.51 -4.90 5.70
C LEU A 11 4.91 -5.30 5.22
N ALA A 12 5.13 -6.57 4.86
CA ALA A 12 6.40 -7.04 4.33
C ALA A 12 6.79 -6.28 3.05
N LEU A 13 5.85 -6.07 2.13
CA LEU A 13 6.09 -5.32 0.89
C LEU A 13 6.30 -3.83 1.14
N TRP A 14 5.59 -3.25 2.11
CA TRP A 14 5.77 -1.85 2.50
C TRP A 14 7.20 -1.56 2.99
N HIS A 15 7.90 -2.50 3.63
CA HIS A 15 9.30 -2.26 4.05
C HIS A 15 10.23 -1.92 2.88
N PHE A 16 9.93 -2.43 1.68
CA PHE A 16 10.74 -2.16 0.49
C PHE A 16 10.51 -0.77 -0.09
N THR A 17 9.54 0.01 0.40
CA THR A 17 9.35 1.40 -0.04
C THR A 17 10.50 2.30 0.38
N VAL A 18 11.35 1.88 1.33
CA VAL A 18 12.60 2.57 1.69
C VAL A 18 13.55 2.72 0.50
N PHE A 19 13.47 1.82 -0.50
CA PHE A 19 14.28 1.90 -1.72
C PHE A 19 13.69 2.79 -2.80
N VAL A 20 12.48 3.33 -2.60
CA VAL A 20 11.76 4.17 -3.55
C VAL A 20 11.81 5.61 -3.05
N PRO A 21 11.93 6.63 -3.95
CA PRO A 21 11.79 8.03 -3.54
C PRO A 21 10.46 8.25 -2.80
N ASP A 22 10.49 8.91 -1.63
CA ASP A 22 9.29 9.11 -0.80
C ASP A 22 8.37 10.19 -1.40
N ARG A 23 7.62 9.81 -2.43
CA ARG A 23 6.63 10.64 -3.12
C ARG A 23 5.21 10.13 -2.92
N PHE A 24 4.99 9.38 -1.85
CA PHE A 24 3.67 8.86 -1.52
C PHE A 24 2.83 9.97 -0.90
N ALA A 25 1.53 10.00 -1.21
CA ALA A 25 0.59 10.93 -0.56
C ALA A 25 0.54 10.67 0.94
N GLY A 26 1.05 11.60 1.76
CA GLY A 26 1.22 11.39 3.20
C GLY A 26 2.49 10.62 3.59
N GLY A 27 3.48 10.57 2.67
CA GLY A 27 4.79 9.94 2.85
C GLY A 27 4.71 8.45 3.17
N ILE A 28 5.64 7.98 4.00
CA ILE A 28 5.74 6.58 4.41
C ILE A 28 4.45 6.01 5.06
N ILE A 29 3.66 6.86 5.75
CA ILE A 29 2.37 6.46 6.34
C ILE A 29 1.32 6.24 5.25
N GLY A 30 1.32 7.09 4.22
CA GLY A 30 0.49 6.90 3.03
C GLY A 30 0.79 5.58 2.33
N ALA A 31 2.07 5.27 2.15
CA ALA A 31 2.52 4.00 1.61
C ALA A 31 2.07 2.80 2.47
N LEU A 32 2.14 2.93 3.81
CA LEU A 32 1.71 1.89 4.76
C LEU A 32 0.22 1.58 4.60
N ILE A 33 -0.61 2.63 4.64
CA ILE A 33 -2.06 2.50 4.54
C ILE A 33 -2.42 1.95 3.16
N GLY A 34 -1.81 2.47 2.09
CA GLY A 34 -2.02 2.00 0.72
C GLY A 34 -1.72 0.52 0.56
N SER A 35 -0.53 0.07 1.00
CA SER A 35 -0.12 -1.34 0.89
C SER A 35 -1.04 -2.27 1.69
N VAL A 36 -1.36 -1.94 2.94
CA VAL A 36 -2.17 -2.78 3.81
C VAL A 36 -3.63 -2.83 3.33
N ALA A 37 -4.22 -1.68 3.00
CA ALA A 37 -5.58 -1.61 2.49
C ALA A 37 -5.68 -2.31 1.14
N GLY A 38 -4.72 -2.10 0.23
CA GLY A 38 -4.67 -2.76 -1.07
C GLY A 38 -4.58 -4.28 -0.94
N ALA A 39 -3.69 -4.79 -0.10
CA ALA A 39 -3.55 -6.22 0.18
C ALA A 39 -4.84 -6.83 0.74
N ALA A 40 -5.45 -6.18 1.73
CA ALA A 40 -6.67 -6.67 2.38
C ALA A 40 -7.87 -6.65 1.42
N VAL A 41 -8.08 -5.54 0.71
CA VAL A 41 -9.20 -5.39 -0.24
C VAL A 41 -9.08 -6.40 -1.37
N PHE A 42 -7.88 -6.55 -1.95
CA PHE A 42 -7.68 -7.49 -3.04
C PHE A 42 -7.88 -8.95 -2.60
N GLY A 43 -7.36 -9.34 -1.43
CA GLY A 43 -7.60 -10.67 -0.87
C GLY A 43 -9.10 -10.96 -0.63
N VAL A 44 -9.82 -9.99 -0.07
CA VAL A 44 -11.29 -10.10 0.13
C VAL A 44 -12.04 -10.22 -1.20
N LEU A 45 -11.63 -9.47 -2.22
CA LEU A 45 -12.24 -9.53 -3.56
C LEU A 45 -12.01 -10.89 -4.22
N LEU A 46 -10.81 -11.46 -4.12
CA LEU A 46 -10.49 -12.77 -4.69
C LEU A 46 -11.29 -13.90 -4.03
N HIS A 47 -11.51 -13.83 -2.73
CA HIS A 47 -12.26 -14.83 -1.96
C HIS A 47 -13.77 -14.55 -1.90
N GLY A 48 -14.30 -13.72 -2.79
CA GLY A 48 -15.74 -13.47 -2.91
C GLY A 48 -16.36 -12.84 -1.66
N PHE A 49 -15.67 -11.90 -1.03
CA PHE A 49 -16.03 -11.25 0.23
C PHE A 49 -15.98 -12.15 1.47
N SER A 50 -15.30 -13.30 1.39
CA SER A 50 -15.02 -14.17 2.53
C SER A 50 -13.54 -14.09 2.96
N VAL A 51 -13.27 -14.46 4.21
CA VAL A 51 -11.90 -14.51 4.75
C VAL A 51 -11.53 -15.96 5.06
N PRO A 52 -10.45 -16.51 4.45
CA PRO A 52 -10.04 -17.88 4.68
C PRO A 52 -9.80 -18.23 6.16
N GLY A 53 -10.36 -19.38 6.54
CA GLY A 53 -10.17 -20.01 7.84
C GLY A 53 -8.73 -20.51 8.03
N ARG A 54 -8.40 -20.98 9.23
CA ARG A 54 -7.03 -21.44 9.57
C ARG A 54 -6.56 -22.61 8.69
N ASN A 55 -7.48 -23.51 8.34
CA ASN A 55 -7.15 -24.73 7.61
C ASN A 55 -6.93 -24.49 6.10
N ASP A 56 -7.36 -23.34 5.59
CA ASP A 56 -7.27 -22.96 4.17
C ASP A 56 -6.28 -21.79 3.97
N THR A 57 -5.49 -21.46 5.00
CA THR A 57 -4.47 -20.40 4.93
C THR A 57 -3.14 -21.03 4.56
N ASP A 58 -2.76 -20.89 3.29
CA ASP A 58 -1.50 -21.41 2.73
C ASP A 58 -0.60 -20.28 2.21
N LEU A 59 0.60 -20.65 1.72
CA LEU A 59 1.51 -19.70 1.06
C LEU A 59 0.88 -18.99 -0.13
N LEU A 60 -0.06 -19.66 -0.83
CA LEU A 60 -0.80 -19.05 -1.93
C LEU A 60 -1.67 -17.89 -1.44
N THR A 61 -2.32 -18.05 -0.29
CA THR A 61 -3.11 -16.99 0.35
C THR A 61 -2.24 -15.76 0.63
N ALA A 62 -0.97 -15.95 1.00
CA ALA A 62 -0.04 -14.83 1.17
C ALA A 62 0.31 -14.17 -0.18
N ALA A 63 0.55 -14.96 -1.23
CA ALA A 63 0.89 -14.44 -2.56
C ALA A 63 -0.25 -13.62 -3.19
N GLU A 64 -1.51 -13.95 -2.89
CA GLU A 64 -2.68 -13.19 -3.32
C GLU A 64 -2.68 -11.74 -2.85
N ALA A 65 -2.05 -11.42 -1.71
CA ALA A 65 -1.97 -10.04 -1.23
C ALA A 65 -0.99 -9.18 -2.02
N ILE A 66 -0.06 -9.78 -2.77
CA ILE A 66 1.02 -9.07 -3.45
C ILE A 66 0.49 -8.08 -4.50
N PRO A 67 -0.40 -8.47 -5.45
CA PRO A 67 -0.94 -7.54 -6.41
C PRO A 67 -1.72 -6.40 -5.75
N GLY A 68 -2.53 -6.72 -4.72
CA GLY A 68 -3.28 -5.73 -3.96
C GLY A 68 -2.39 -4.67 -3.31
N ALA A 69 -1.31 -5.11 -2.66
CA ALA A 69 -0.33 -4.22 -2.04
C ALA A 69 0.31 -3.28 -3.06
N PHE A 70 0.74 -3.81 -4.22
CA PHE A 70 1.33 -2.98 -5.28
C PHE A 70 0.34 -1.98 -5.87
N ILE A 71 -0.92 -2.37 -6.06
CA ILE A 71 -1.97 -1.45 -6.52
C ILE A 71 -2.15 -0.32 -5.50
N GLY A 72 -2.24 -0.65 -4.21
CA GLY A 72 -2.38 0.34 -3.14
C GLY A 72 -1.20 1.31 -3.08
N LEU A 73 0.03 0.81 -3.17
CA LEU A 73 1.26 1.62 -3.25
C LEU A 73 1.28 2.50 -4.50
N ALA A 74 0.90 1.97 -5.67
CA ALA A 74 0.87 2.72 -6.92
C ALA A 74 -0.14 3.88 -6.86
N ILE A 75 -1.31 3.65 -6.24
CA ILE A 75 -2.33 4.69 -6.04
C ILE A 75 -1.78 5.80 -5.14
N THR A 76 -1.22 5.46 -3.98
CA THR A 76 -0.72 6.48 -3.04
C THR A 76 0.48 7.23 -3.60
N TYR A 77 1.34 6.56 -4.37
CA TYR A 77 2.45 7.21 -5.09
C TYR A 77 1.95 8.18 -6.17
N ALA A 78 0.99 7.75 -7.01
CA ALA A 78 0.43 8.60 -8.06
C ALA A 78 -0.32 9.83 -7.49
N LEU A 79 -0.97 9.67 -6.33
CA LEU A 79 -1.60 10.79 -5.63
C LEU A 79 -0.58 11.77 -5.04
N GLY A 80 0.55 11.27 -4.53
CA GLY A 80 1.60 12.12 -3.97
C GLY A 80 2.26 12.99 -5.04
N LEU A 81 2.58 12.39 -6.20
CA LEU A 81 3.11 13.13 -7.36
C LEU A 81 2.24 14.31 -7.78
N ARG A 82 0.90 14.17 -7.73
CA ARG A 82 -0.03 15.25 -8.12
C ARG A 82 -0.09 16.41 -7.13
N THR A 83 0.40 16.20 -5.91
CA THR A 83 0.34 17.21 -4.84
C THR A 83 1.61 18.07 -4.84
N GLU A 84 2.76 17.48 -5.16
CA GLU A 84 4.06 18.18 -5.26
C GLU A 84 4.03 19.28 -6.35
N ASP A 85 3.31 19.06 -7.46
CA ASP A 85 3.19 20.04 -8.56
C ASP A 85 2.45 21.35 -8.16
N VAL A 86 1.79 21.36 -6.99
CA VAL A 86 0.91 22.46 -6.57
C VAL A 86 1.57 23.38 -5.53
N GLU A 87 2.70 23.00 -4.94
CA GLU A 87 3.34 23.81 -3.90
C GLU A 87 3.95 25.08 -4.53
N PRO A 88 3.44 26.28 -4.20
CA PRO A 88 3.90 27.52 -4.82
C PRO A 88 5.37 27.76 -4.44
N GLU A 89 6.19 28.14 -5.43
CA GLU A 89 7.59 28.50 -5.21
C GLU A 89 7.71 29.48 -4.03
N PRO A 90 8.66 29.25 -3.10
CA PRO A 90 8.83 30.12 -1.95
C PRO A 90 9.09 31.54 -2.44
N GLU A 91 8.25 32.48 -1.98
CA GLU A 91 8.42 33.90 -2.27
C GLU A 91 9.84 34.32 -1.86
N PRO A 92 10.62 34.96 -2.74
CA PRO A 92 11.98 35.33 -2.42
C PRO A 92 12.00 36.14 -1.12
N LEU A 93 12.79 35.69 -0.14
CA LEU A 93 13.02 36.46 1.08
C LEU A 93 13.51 37.85 0.65
N ALA A 94 12.68 38.87 0.86
CA ALA A 94 13.04 40.25 0.59
C ALA A 94 14.35 40.60 1.34
N PRO A 95 15.26 41.36 0.70
CA PRO A 95 16.62 41.60 1.21
C PRO A 95 16.66 42.30 2.56
#